data_AF-A0A256FDV9-F1
#
_entry.id   AF-A0A256FDV9-F1
#
_cell.length_a   1.000
_cell.length_b   1.000
_cell.length_c   1.000
_cell.angle_alpha   90.00
_cell.angle_beta   90.00
_cell.angle_gamma   90.00
#
_symmetry.space_group_name_H-M   'P 1'
#
loop_
_entity.id
_entity.type
_entity.pdbx_description
1 polymer ?
#
loop_
_entity_poly.entity_id
_entity_poly.type
_entity_poly.pdbx_seq_one_letter_code
_entity_poly.pdbx_strand_id
1 'polypeptide(L)'
;MDCTGVDQALTKERKTEYAKLISESLKEKVKPAKVEVDSFMQSGDWTVVYASTPVADPGYFFFDNSSGKQTFKDVWGGMADDGDGPKLVKFAEDLGANQKIAVCFSKVVMSD
;
A
#
# COMPACT_ATOMS: atom_id res chain seq x y z
N MET A 1 2.31 15.39 -10.91
CA MET A 1 3.20 14.52 -10.11
C MET A 1 3.29 13.18 -10.79
N ASP A 2 4.42 12.84 -11.40
CA ASP A 2 4.43 11.68 -12.29
C ASP A 2 4.68 10.39 -11.53
N CYS A 3 3.57 9.71 -11.25
CA CYS A 3 3.45 8.29 -10.99
C CYS A 3 3.25 7.54 -12.32
N THR A 4 4.02 7.89 -13.36
CA THR A 4 3.84 7.38 -14.72
C THR A 4 3.93 5.86 -14.73
N GLY A 5 2.91 5.20 -15.29
CA GLY A 5 2.87 3.73 -15.36
C GLY A 5 2.59 3.04 -14.03
N VAL A 6 2.08 3.78 -13.04
CA VAL A 6 1.44 3.23 -11.84
C VAL A 6 -0.06 3.42 -11.99
N ASP A 7 -0.81 2.32 -11.96
CA ASP A 7 -2.25 2.33 -11.96
C ASP A 7 -2.77 2.75 -10.58
N GLN A 8 -3.61 3.78 -10.54
CA GLN A 8 -4.18 4.33 -9.31
C GLN A 8 -5.71 4.20 -9.24
N ALA A 9 -6.32 3.44 -10.15
CA ALA A 9 -7.77 3.33 -10.22
C ALA A 9 -8.33 2.51 -9.05
N LEU A 10 -9.00 3.17 -8.10
CA LEU A 10 -9.63 2.52 -6.97
C LEU A 10 -11.08 2.13 -7.29
N THR A 11 -11.26 0.94 -7.88
CA THR A 11 -12.60 0.40 -8.20
C THR A 11 -13.27 -0.24 -6.98
N LYS A 12 -14.58 -0.53 -7.08
CA LYS A 12 -15.32 -1.21 -6.00
C LYS A 12 -14.80 -2.62 -5.74
N GLU A 13 -14.40 -3.32 -6.80
CA GLU A 13 -13.80 -4.65 -6.74
C GLU A 13 -12.48 -4.60 -5.97
N ARG A 14 -11.59 -3.66 -6.33
CA ARG A 14 -10.32 -3.45 -5.62
C ARG A 14 -10.53 -3.08 -4.16
N LYS A 15 -11.46 -2.16 -3.85
CA LYS A 15 -11.82 -1.85 -2.45
C LYS A 15 -12.19 -3.10 -1.67
N THR A 16 -13.07 -3.93 -2.23
CA THR A 16 -13.56 -5.14 -1.56
C THR A 16 -12.46 -6.19 -1.40
N GLU A 17 -11.65 -6.40 -2.43
CA GLU A 17 -10.54 -7.35 -2.42
C GLU A 17 -9.50 -6.97 -1.36
N TYR A 18 -9.01 -5.73 -1.38
CA TYR A 18 -7.94 -5.31 -0.48
C TYR A 18 -8.41 -5.09 0.95
N ALA A 19 -9.66 -4.68 1.18
CA ALA A 19 -10.23 -4.67 2.53
C ALA A 19 -10.22 -6.08 3.16
N LYS A 20 -10.51 -7.11 2.36
CA LYS A 20 -10.41 -8.51 2.80
C LYS A 20 -8.97 -8.90 3.08
N LEU A 21 -8.05 -8.68 2.13
CA LEU A 21 -6.63 -9.03 2.28
C LEU A 21 -5.99 -8.36 3.51
N ILE A 22 -6.27 -7.08 3.74
CA ILE A 22 -5.80 -6.34 4.93
C ILE A 22 -6.39 -6.95 6.19
N SER A 23 -7.71 -7.25 6.22
CA SER A 23 -8.31 -7.86 7.42
C SER A 23 -7.70 -9.22 7.78
N GLU A 24 -7.22 -9.97 6.78
CA GLU A 24 -6.54 -11.26 6.96
C GLU A 24 -5.06 -11.11 7.36
N SER A 25 -4.43 -9.97 7.07
CA SER A 25 -3.03 -9.70 7.43
C SER A 25 -2.86 -9.17 8.86
N LEU A 26 -3.93 -8.69 9.48
CA LEU A 26 -3.93 -8.21 10.86
C LEU A 26 -3.88 -9.39 11.85
N LYS A 27 -3.15 -9.19 12.97
CA LYS A 27 -3.11 -10.18 14.07
C LYS A 27 -4.47 -10.35 14.74
N GLU A 28 -5.23 -9.26 14.83
CA GLU A 28 -6.56 -9.26 15.40
C GLU A 28 -7.62 -9.62 14.37
N LYS A 29 -8.70 -10.28 14.82
CA LYS A 29 -9.82 -10.63 13.94
C LYS A 29 -10.66 -9.39 13.62
N VAL A 30 -10.28 -8.70 12.55
CA VAL A 30 -11.03 -7.60 11.98
C VAL A 30 -11.94 -8.11 10.86
N LYS A 31 -13.16 -7.58 10.76
CA LYS A 31 -14.06 -7.88 9.63
C LYS A 31 -13.65 -7.01 8.44
N PRO A 32 -13.62 -7.53 7.20
CA PRO A 32 -13.31 -6.74 6.00
C PRO A 32 -14.13 -5.44 5.89
N ALA A 33 -15.41 -5.49 6.28
CA ALA A 33 -16.30 -4.33 6.26
C ALA A 33 -15.92 -3.19 7.23
N LYS A 34 -14.93 -3.40 8.11
CA LYS A 34 -14.36 -2.36 8.99
C LYS A 34 -13.02 -1.81 8.50
N VAL A 35 -12.52 -2.32 7.37
CA VAL A 35 -11.31 -1.80 6.72
C VAL A 35 -11.77 -0.83 5.64
N GLU A 36 -11.32 0.42 5.74
CA GLU A 36 -11.60 1.45 4.74
C GLU A 36 -10.39 1.57 3.83
N VAL A 37 -10.60 1.40 2.53
CA VAL A 37 -9.56 1.53 1.51
C VAL A 37 -9.74 2.85 0.78
N ASP A 38 -8.75 3.72 0.92
CA ASP A 38 -8.79 5.13 0.53
C ASP A 38 -8.01 5.38 -0.77
N SER A 39 -6.88 4.69 -0.94
CA SER A 39 -6.04 4.81 -2.14
C SER A 39 -5.48 3.47 -2.59
N PHE A 40 -5.18 3.38 -3.89
CA PHE A 40 -4.63 2.19 -4.53
C PHE A 40 -3.52 2.60 -5.48
N MET A 41 -2.45 1.81 -5.52
CA MET A 41 -1.35 1.93 -6.47
C MET A 41 -0.94 0.53 -6.92
N GLN A 42 -0.80 0.29 -8.21
CA GLN A 42 -0.28 -0.96 -8.75
C GLN A 42 0.74 -0.73 -9.86
N SER A 43 1.84 -1.47 -9.83
CA SER A 43 2.79 -1.55 -10.92
C SER A 43 3.41 -2.94 -10.98
N GLY A 44 3.28 -3.62 -12.12
CA GLY A 44 3.67 -5.03 -12.23
C GLY A 44 2.95 -5.89 -11.20
N ASP A 45 3.71 -6.71 -10.47
CA ASP A 45 3.21 -7.63 -9.45
C ASP A 45 3.00 -6.97 -8.07
N TRP A 46 3.29 -5.68 -7.94
CA TRP A 46 3.22 -4.99 -6.65
C TRP A 46 2.00 -4.10 -6.56
N THR A 47 1.33 -4.18 -5.41
CA THR A 47 0.23 -3.31 -5.03
C THR A 47 0.54 -2.62 -3.71
N VAL A 48 0.22 -1.33 -3.61
CA VAL A 48 0.24 -0.55 -2.38
C VAL A 48 -1.15 0.05 -2.15
N VAL A 49 -1.67 -0.11 -0.94
CA VAL A 49 -3.01 0.34 -0.56
C VAL A 49 -2.93 1.21 0.68
N TYR A 50 -3.47 2.43 0.60
CA TYR A 50 -3.67 3.24 1.80
C TYR A 50 -5.02 2.88 2.42
N ALA A 51 -5.02 2.50 3.69
CA ALA A 51 -6.22 2.04 4.35
C ALA A 51 -6.22 2.33 5.85
N SER A 52 -7.43 2.49 6.38
CA SER A 52 -7.73 2.66 7.79
C SER A 52 -8.29 1.37 8.39
N THR A 53 -7.88 1.06 9.63
CA THR A 53 -8.34 -0.14 10.36
C THR A 53 -8.85 0.27 11.75
N PRO A 54 -9.70 -0.53 12.42
CA PRO A 54 -10.21 -0.19 13.74
C PRO A 54 -9.21 -0.47 14.89
N VAL A 55 -8.03 -1.01 14.58
CA VAL A 55 -7.06 -1.52 15.58
C VAL A 55 -5.71 -0.80 15.55
N ALA A 56 -5.42 -0.06 14.48
CA ALA A 56 -4.18 0.65 14.28
C ALA A 56 -4.40 1.89 13.39
N ASP A 57 -3.47 2.82 13.48
CA ASP A 57 -3.46 4.02 12.63
C ASP A 57 -3.44 3.65 11.14
N PRO A 58 -3.97 4.52 10.26
CA PRO A 58 -3.96 4.30 8.83
C PRO A 58 -2.55 4.10 8.29
N GLY A 59 -2.43 3.27 7.26
CA GLY A 59 -1.12 2.95 6.70
C GLY A 59 -1.16 2.50 5.26
N TYR A 60 0.02 2.49 4.65
CA TYR A 60 0.27 2.01 3.30
C TYR A 60 0.69 0.54 3.35
N PHE A 61 -0.24 -0.35 3.02
CA PHE A 61 -0.06 -1.79 3.01
C PHE A 61 0.53 -2.25 1.68
N PHE A 62 1.62 -3.02 1.74
CA PHE A 62 2.33 -3.54 0.58
C PHE A 62 1.96 -5.00 0.33
N PHE A 63 1.63 -5.32 -0.92
CA PHE A 63 1.33 -6.66 -1.38
C PHE A 63 2.17 -7.02 -2.61
N ASP A 64 2.62 -8.26 -2.62
CA ASP A 64 3.37 -8.89 -3.72
C ASP A 64 2.55 -10.02 -4.33
N ASN A 65 2.42 -10.03 -5.65
CA ASN A 65 1.71 -11.02 -6.45
C ASN A 65 2.62 -11.86 -7.36
N SER A 66 3.95 -11.77 -7.21
CA SER A 66 4.92 -12.48 -8.06
C SER A 66 4.76 -14.01 -8.05
N SER A 67 4.15 -14.56 -7.00
CA SER A 67 3.83 -15.99 -6.85
C SER A 67 2.45 -16.39 -7.41
N GLY A 68 1.71 -15.45 -8.01
CA GLY A 68 0.33 -15.66 -8.48
C GLY A 68 -0.74 -15.52 -7.39
N LYS A 69 -0.35 -15.13 -6.16
CA LYS A 69 -1.26 -14.80 -5.07
C LYS A 69 -0.79 -13.53 -4.35
N GLN A 70 -1.73 -12.61 -4.10
CA GLN A 70 -1.52 -11.43 -3.27
C GLN A 70 -1.05 -11.82 -1.86
N THR A 71 0.18 -11.43 -1.53
CA THR A 71 0.83 -11.73 -0.25
C THR A 71 1.20 -10.43 0.43
N PHE A 72 0.68 -10.22 1.64
CA PHE A 72 1.06 -9.07 2.46
C PHE A 72 2.55 -9.13 2.81
N LYS A 73 3.24 -8.00 2.64
CA LYS A 73 4.68 -7.87 2.87
C LYS A 73 4.97 -7.07 4.12
N ASP A 74 4.50 -5.82 4.16
CA ASP A 74 4.64 -4.94 5.30
C ASP A 74 3.69 -3.74 5.18
N VAL A 75 3.64 -2.89 6.21
CA VAL A 75 2.87 -1.66 6.25
C VAL A 75 3.74 -0.48 6.67
N TRP A 76 3.63 0.63 5.94
CA TRP A 76 4.17 1.91 6.37
C TRP A 76 3.08 2.76 7.03
N GLY A 77 3.18 2.97 8.34
CA GLY A 77 2.25 3.78 9.13
C GLY A 77 2.85 5.06 9.71
N GLY A 78 4.00 5.50 9.20
CA GLY A 78 4.72 6.68 9.72
C GLY A 78 4.38 7.95 8.95
N MET A 79 4.43 9.10 9.63
CA MET A 79 4.60 10.39 8.96
C MET A 79 5.95 10.41 8.25
N ALA A 80 6.06 11.23 7.20
CA ALA A 80 7.31 11.49 6.51
C ALA A 80 7.65 12.98 6.64
N ASP A 81 8.91 13.28 6.96
CA ASP A 81 9.42 14.64 7.02
C ASP A 81 10.06 15.05 5.69
N ASP A 82 10.26 16.36 5.49
CA ASP A 82 11.01 16.90 4.37
C ASP A 82 12.37 16.20 4.21
N GLY A 83 12.54 15.51 3.07
CA GLY A 83 13.76 14.76 2.76
C GLY A 83 13.68 13.25 3.06
N ASP A 84 12.57 12.72 3.57
CA ASP A 84 12.38 11.28 3.76
C ASP A 84 12.10 10.50 2.48
N GLY A 85 11.86 11.20 1.36
CA GLY A 85 11.60 10.59 0.06
C GLY A 85 12.53 9.41 -0.29
N PRO A 86 13.87 9.58 -0.25
CA PRO A 86 14.81 8.48 -0.49
C PRO A 86 14.68 7.31 0.49
N LYS A 87 14.33 7.56 1.76
CA LYS A 87 14.12 6.49 2.75
C LYS A 87 12.86 5.70 2.46
N LEU A 88 11.78 6.37 2.04
CA LEU A 88 10.52 5.74 1.65
C LEU A 88 10.69 4.87 0.41
N VAL A 89 11.42 5.36 -0.60
CA VAL A 89 11.77 4.56 -1.78
C VAL A 89 12.57 3.32 -1.35
N LYS A 90 13.60 3.52 -0.53
CA LYS A 90 14.43 2.42 -0.04
C LYS A 90 13.63 1.39 0.76
N PHE A 91 12.71 1.83 1.62
CA PHE A 91 11.81 0.94 2.36
C PHE A 91 11.03 0.04 1.41
N ALA A 92 10.37 0.61 0.40
CA ALA A 92 9.60 -0.16 -0.56
C ALA A 92 10.48 -1.13 -1.39
N GLU A 93 11.66 -0.69 -1.82
CA GLU A 93 12.62 -1.53 -2.55
C GLU A 93 13.18 -2.67 -1.68
N ASP A 94 13.43 -2.44 -0.39
CA ASP A 94 13.91 -3.46 0.55
C ASP A 94 12.84 -4.56 0.78
N LEU A 95 11.54 -4.27 0.57
CA LEU A 95 10.48 -5.29 0.52
C LEU A 95 10.50 -6.12 -0.78
N GLY A 96 11.16 -5.61 -1.82
CA GLY A 96 11.22 -6.17 -3.17
C GLY A 96 10.35 -5.43 -4.20
N ALA A 97 9.75 -4.30 -3.84
CA ALA A 97 8.91 -3.54 -4.75
C ALA A 97 9.71 -2.98 -5.93
N ASN A 98 9.07 -2.89 -7.10
CA ASN A 98 9.73 -2.27 -8.23
C ASN A 98 9.85 -0.75 -8.06
N GLN A 99 10.85 -0.18 -8.73
CA GLN A 99 11.20 1.23 -8.62
C GLN A 99 10.03 2.18 -8.93
N LYS A 100 9.14 1.83 -9.87
CA LYS A 100 8.03 2.71 -10.26
C LYS A 100 7.05 2.92 -9.11
N ILE A 101 6.61 1.84 -8.47
CA ILE A 101 5.68 1.93 -7.35
C ILE A 101 6.37 2.50 -6.10
N ALA A 102 7.64 2.17 -5.85
CA ALA A 102 8.42 2.72 -4.73
C ALA A 102 8.54 4.26 -4.82
N VAL A 103 8.88 4.79 -6.00
CA VAL A 103 8.96 6.24 -6.24
C VAL A 103 7.58 6.91 -6.17
N CYS A 104 6.53 6.27 -6.69
CA CYS A 104 5.18 6.82 -6.60
C CYS A 104 4.70 6.89 -5.15
N PHE A 105 4.81 5.80 -4.41
CA PHE A 105 4.52 5.72 -2.98
C PHE A 105 5.22 6.83 -2.21
N SER A 106 6.54 6.98 -2.39
CA SER A 106 7.31 8.03 -1.72
C SER A 106 6.74 9.42 -2.00
N LYS A 107 6.40 9.74 -3.25
CA LYS A 107 5.84 11.06 -3.59
C LYS A 107 4.48 11.28 -2.95
N VAL A 108 3.62 10.25 -2.93
CA VAL A 108 2.29 10.35 -2.33
C VAL A 108 2.40 10.61 -0.84
N VAL A 109 3.21 9.83 -0.11
CA VAL A 109 3.42 10.01 1.34
C VAL A 109 4.02 11.38 1.66
N MET A 110 4.96 11.86 0.83
CA MET A 110 5.57 13.19 1.00
C MET A 110 4.62 14.36 0.68
N SER A 111 3.39 14.09 0.22
CA SER A 111 2.41 15.09 -0.20
C SER A 111 1.09 15.04 0.57
N ASP A 112 0.92 14.03 1.44
CA ASP A 112 -0.15 13.95 2.44
C ASP A 112 0.15 14.87 3.63
#